data_AF-A0A1Y5K4L8-F1
#
_entry.id   AF-A0A1Y5K4L8-F1
#
_cell.length_a   1.000
_cell.length_b   1.000
_cell.length_c   1.000
_cell.angle_alpha   90.00
_cell.angle_beta   90.00
_cell.angle_gamma   90.00
#
_symmetry.space_group_name_H-M   'P 1'
#
loop_
_entity.id
_entity.type
_entity.pdbx_description
1 polymer ?
#
loop_
_entity_poly.entity_id
_entity_poly.type
_entity_poly.pdbx_seq_one_letter_code
_entity_poly.pdbx_strand_id
1 'polypeptide(L)'
;MANAEINESLQTLLGSTERAQNGIESALESLRARWFALREHYLGLGAEDVESELNIVFAQTERLIEALEQWQDICKTPSPSDKEVSDAT
;
A
#
# COMPACT_ATOMS: atom_id res chain seq x y z
N MET A 1 15.67 -27.77 0.48
CA MET A 1 14.38 -27.68 -0.23
C MET A 1 13.44 -26.68 0.44
N ALA A 2 13.17 -26.77 1.75
CA ALA A 2 12.27 -25.85 2.45
C ALA A 2 12.56 -24.33 2.26
N ASN A 3 13.83 -23.90 2.26
CA ASN A 3 14.16 -22.48 2.07
C ASN A 3 13.79 -21.92 0.69
N ALA A 4 13.79 -22.76 -0.36
CA ALA A 4 13.41 -22.34 -1.72
C ALA A 4 11.89 -22.14 -1.83
N GLU A 5 11.11 -23.06 -1.25
CA GLU A 5 9.64 -22.98 -1.21
C GLU A 5 9.14 -21.78 -0.37
N ILE A 6 9.84 -21.49 0.74
CA ILE A 6 9.56 -20.31 1.57
C ILE A 6 9.84 -19.03 0.79
N ASN A 7 10.97 -18.96 0.07
CA ASN A 7 11.31 -17.79 -0.74
C ASN A 7 10.29 -17.58 -1.88
N GLU A 8 9.89 -18.64 -2.57
CA GLU A 8 8.85 -18.57 -3.62
C GLU A 8 7.49 -18.08 -3.06
N SER A 9 7.13 -18.56 -1.87
CA SER A 9 5.92 -18.13 -1.17
C SER A 9 5.98 -16.64 -0.79
N LEU A 10 7.14 -16.15 -0.32
CA LEU A 10 7.36 -14.74 -0.01
C LEU A 10 7.29 -13.86 -1.25
N GLN A 11 7.89 -14.28 -2.37
CA GLN A 11 7.81 -13.54 -3.64
C GLN A 11 6.38 -13.46 -4.17
N THR A 12 5.61 -14.54 -4.04
CA THR A 12 4.18 -14.57 -4.41
C THR A 12 3.35 -13.63 -3.55
N LEU A 13 3.62 -13.60 -2.25
CA LEU A 13 2.95 -12.70 -1.31
C LEU A 13 3.30 -11.24 -1.63
N LEU A 14 4.59 -10.92 -1.84
CA LEU A 14 5.06 -9.59 -2.24
C LEU A 14 4.36 -9.10 -3.51
N GLY A 15 4.34 -9.91 -4.57
CA GLY A 15 3.67 -9.54 -5.81
C GLY A 15 2.14 -9.42 -5.69
N SER A 16 1.52 -10.08 -4.72
CA SER A 16 0.09 -9.92 -4.42
C SER A 16 -0.17 -8.64 -3.64
N THR A 17 0.71 -8.30 -2.69
CA THR A 17 0.66 -7.05 -1.94
C THR A 17 0.90 -5.83 -2.83
N GLU A 18 1.90 -5.86 -3.71
CA GLU A 18 2.16 -4.76 -4.67
C GLU A 18 0.96 -4.51 -5.58
N ARG A 19 0.30 -5.57 -6.07
CA ARG A 19 -0.93 -5.43 -6.87
C ARG A 19 -2.08 -4.82 -6.06
N ALA A 20 -2.24 -5.23 -4.80
CA ALA A 20 -3.26 -4.67 -3.93
C ALA A 20 -3.00 -3.19 -3.64
N GLN A 21 -1.76 -2.81 -3.33
CA GLN A 21 -1.33 -1.43 -3.11
C GLN A 21 -1.66 -0.55 -4.32
N ASN A 22 -1.22 -0.94 -5.52
CA ASN A 22 -1.50 -0.19 -6.76
C ASN A 22 -3.01 -0.02 -7.01
N GLY A 23 -3.81 -1.05 -6.69
CA GLY A 23 -5.26 -1.00 -6.80
C GLY A 23 -5.90 -0.01 -5.82
N ILE A 24 -5.40 0.03 -4.59
CA ILE A 24 -5.83 0.98 -3.55
C ILE A 24 -5.48 2.42 -3.96
N GLU A 25 -4.25 2.67 -4.40
CA GLU A 25 -3.80 3.99 -4.86
C GLU A 25 -4.65 4.49 -6.04
N SER A 26 -4.91 3.63 -7.01
CA SER A 26 -5.75 3.97 -8.17
C SER A 26 -7.19 4.30 -7.76
N ALA A 27 -7.74 3.56 -6.80
CA ALA A 27 -9.09 3.80 -6.28
C ALA A 27 -9.18 5.11 -5.48
N LEU A 28 -8.16 5.41 -4.67
CA LEU A 28 -8.06 6.67 -3.93
C LEU A 28 -8.01 7.87 -4.87
N GLU A 29 -7.16 7.82 -5.89
CA GLU A 29 -7.03 8.90 -6.86
C GLU A 29 -8.33 9.13 -7.62
N SER A 30 -9.00 8.04 -8.02
CA SER A 30 -10.32 8.12 -8.64
C SER A 30 -11.37 8.75 -7.72
N LEU A 31 -11.36 8.39 -6.43
CA LEU A 31 -12.28 8.94 -5.43
C LEU A 31 -12.03 10.43 -5.21
N ARG A 32 -10.77 10.86 -5.12
CA ARG A 32 -10.37 12.28 -5.04
C ARG A 32 -10.91 13.06 -6.23
N ALA A 33 -10.61 12.61 -7.44
CA ALA A 33 -11.05 13.29 -8.67
C ALA A 33 -12.58 13.42 -8.74
N ARG A 34 -13.31 12.35 -8.37
CA ARG A 34 -14.78 12.36 -8.35
C ARG A 34 -15.33 13.29 -7.28
N TRP A 35 -14.71 13.35 -6.10
CA TRP A 35 -15.11 14.27 -5.06
C TRP A 35 -14.89 15.72 -5.47
N PHE A 36 -13.72 16.07 -6.02
CA PHE A 36 -13.45 17.42 -6.51
C PHE A 36 -14.46 17.87 -7.56
N ALA A 37 -14.73 17.03 -8.57
CA ALA A 37 -15.74 17.31 -9.59
C ALA A 37 -17.15 17.47 -9.00
N LEU A 38 -17.51 16.64 -8.01
CA LEU A 38 -18.81 16.76 -7.34
C LEU A 38 -18.87 18.04 -6.50
N ARG A 39 -17.79 18.38 -5.79
CA ARG A 39 -17.71 19.53 -4.88
C ARG A 39 -17.92 20.86 -5.59
N GLU A 40 -17.44 21.00 -6.82
CA GLU A 40 -17.68 22.18 -7.67
C GLU A 40 -19.17 22.41 -7.94
N HIS A 41 -19.98 21.35 -7.97
CA HIS A 41 -21.42 21.41 -8.22
C HIS A 41 -22.27 21.30 -6.94
N TYR A 42 -21.67 20.88 -5.82
CA TYR A 42 -22.34 20.62 -4.56
C TYR A 42 -22.03 21.73 -3.54
N LEU A 43 -22.86 22.78 -3.57
CA LEU A 43 -22.84 23.92 -2.62
C LEU A 43 -23.80 23.72 -1.43
N GLY A 44 -24.34 22.50 -1.26
CA GLY A 44 -25.36 22.19 -0.26
C GLY A 44 -24.81 21.91 1.15
N LEU A 45 -25.68 22.07 2.15
CA LEU A 45 -25.47 21.61 3.52
C LEU A 45 -25.11 20.10 3.52
N GLY A 46 -24.01 19.74 4.19
CA GLY A 46 -23.48 18.37 4.28
C GLY A 46 -22.28 18.07 3.38
N ALA A 47 -21.91 18.98 2.47
CA ALA A 47 -20.69 18.81 1.67
C ALA A 47 -19.43 18.77 2.54
N GLU A 48 -19.38 19.59 3.58
CA GLU A 48 -18.26 19.66 4.54
C GLU A 48 -18.15 18.37 5.39
N ASP A 49 -19.29 17.79 5.78
CA ASP A 49 -19.31 16.52 6.53
C ASP A 49 -18.78 15.38 5.66
N VAL A 50 -19.22 15.30 4.40
CA VAL A 50 -18.71 14.30 3.44
C VAL A 50 -17.22 14.54 3.15
N GLU A 51 -16.79 15.80 3.01
CA GLU A 51 -15.38 16.16 2.83
C GLU A 51 -14.53 15.68 4.02
N SER A 52 -15.02 15.87 5.24
CA SER A 52 -14.36 15.40 6.47
C SER A 52 -14.21 13.88 6.49
N GLU A 53 -15.29 13.13 6.20
CA GLU A 53 -15.24 11.67 6.14
C GLU A 53 -14.30 11.16 5.04
N LEU A 54 -14.31 11.79 3.86
CA LEU A 54 -13.39 11.46 2.78
C LEU A 54 -11.93 11.72 3.17
N ASN A 55 -11.65 12.82 3.86
CA ASN A 55 -10.31 13.12 4.36
C ASN A 55 -9.83 12.08 5.38
N ILE A 56 -10.72 11.57 6.24
CA ILE A 56 -10.41 10.46 7.15
C ILE A 56 -10.04 9.20 6.35
N VAL A 57 -10.83 8.84 5.33
CA VAL A 57 -10.56 7.68 4.47
C VAL A 57 -9.23 7.84 3.74
N PHE A 58 -8.94 9.01 3.19
CA PHE A 58 -7.67 9.31 2.53
C PHE A 58 -6.50 9.14 3.49
N ALA A 59 -6.54 9.76 4.66
CA ALA A 59 -5.46 9.68 5.64
C ALA A 59 -5.24 8.25 6.16
N GLN A 60 -6.31 7.49 6.39
CA GLN A 60 -6.20 6.09 6.83
C GLN A 60 -5.59 5.21 5.74
N THR A 61 -5.94 5.47 4.48
CA THR A 61 -5.47 4.66 3.36
C THR A 61 -4.04 5.00 2.97
N GLU A 62 -3.63 6.27 3.07
CA GLU A 62 -2.22 6.68 2.93
C GLU A 62 -1.34 5.98 3.98
N ARG A 63 -1.76 5.95 5.25
CA ARG A 63 -1.04 5.20 6.30
C ARG A 63 -0.95 3.71 6.01
N LEU A 64 -1.99 3.13 5.41
CA LEU A 64 -1.97 1.72 5.00
C LEU A 64 -0.94 1.51 3.89
N ILE A 65 -0.89 2.38 2.89
CA ILE A 65 0.10 2.34 1.80
C ILE A 65 1.51 2.41 2.38
N GLU A 66 1.80 3.39 3.25
CA GLU A 66 3.11 3.53 3.91
C GLU A 66 3.50 2.25 4.69
N ALA A 67 2.55 1.63 5.40
CA ALA A 67 2.80 0.40 6.13
C ALA A 67 3.08 -0.80 5.19
N LEU A 68 2.41 -0.86 4.03
CA LEU A 68 2.68 -1.87 3.02
C LEU A 68 4.05 -1.69 2.38
N GLU A 69 4.47 -0.46 2.11
CA GLU A 69 5.82 -0.14 1.60
C GLU A 69 6.90 -0.55 2.60
N GLN A 70 6.75 -0.18 3.87
CA GLN A 70 7.67 -0.59 4.92
C GLN A 70 7.77 -2.12 5.06
N TRP A 71 6.64 -2.81 4.97
CA TRP A 71 6.62 -4.28 5.00
C TRP A 71 7.35 -4.87 3.80
N GLN A 72 7.15 -4.32 2.60
CA GLN A 72 7.87 -4.76 1.40
C GLN A 72 9.37 -4.56 1.53
N ASP A 73 9.81 -3.41 2.08
CA ASP A 73 11.23 -3.12 2.31
C ASP A 73 11.88 -4.14 3.26
N ILE A 74 11.19 -4.50 4.35
CA ILE A 74 11.63 -5.53 5.29
C ILE A 74 11.76 -6.89 4.59
N CYS A 75 10.81 -7.25 3.74
CA CYS A 75 10.85 -8.51 3.01
C CYS A 75 11.90 -8.53 1.88
N LYS A 76 12.28 -7.37 1.34
CA LYS A 76 13.29 -7.22 0.28
C LYS A 76 14.72 -7.09 0.85
N THR A 77 14.88 -6.75 2.13
CA THR A 77 16.20 -6.67 2.76
C THR A 77 16.73 -8.07 3.09
N PRO A 78 17.89 -8.48 2.54
CA PRO A 78 18.48 -9.77 2.89
C PRO A 78 18.86 -9.78 4.37
N SER A 79 18.47 -10.85 5.08
CA SER A 79 18.84 -11.06 6.47
C SER A 79 20.37 -11.05 6.60
N PRO A 80 20.96 -10.40 7.63
CA PRO A 80 22.40 -10.46 7.87
C PRO A 80 22.93 -11.90 8.05
N SER A 81 22.07 -12.87 8.37
CA SER A 81 22.44 -14.30 8.42
C SER A 81 22.82 -14.90 7.06
N ASP A 82 22.38 -14.30 5.95
CA ASP A 82 22.69 -14.81 4.60
C ASP A 82 24.05 -14.33 4.10
N LYS A 83 24.66 -13.31 4.75
CA LYS A 83 25.97 -12.77 4.37
C LYS A 83 27.15 -13.56 4.95
N GLU A 84 27.00 -14.21 6.10
CA GLU A 84 28.08 -15.03 6.70
C GLU A 84 28.34 -16.35 5.95
N VAL A 85 27.40 -16.82 5.12
CA VAL A 85 27.59 -18.03 4.30
C VAL A 85 28.24 -17.70 2.96
N SER A 86 28.05 -16.49 2.43
CA SER A 86 28.60 -16.10 1.11
C SER A 86 30.09 -15.74 1.15
N ASP A 87 30.62 -15.26 2.27
CA ASP A 87 32.05 -14.91 2.42
C ASP A 87 32.92 -16.09 2.91
N ALA A 88 32.32 -17.27 3.11
CA ALA A 88 33.00 -18.49 3.58
C ALA A 88 33.24 -19.55 2.47
N THR A 89 33.00 -19.21 1.20
CA THR A 89 33.26 -20.07 0.02
C THR A 89 34.03 -19.31 -1.05
#